data_AF-A0AAD1RHK0-F1
#
_entry.id   AF-A0AAD1RHK0-F1
#
_cell.length_a   1.000
_cell.length_b   1.000
_cell.length_c   1.000
_cell.angle_alpha   90.00
_cell.angle_beta   90.00
_cell.angle_gamma   90.00
#
_symmetry.space_group_name_H-M   'P 1'
#
loop_
_entity.id
_entity.type
_entity.pdbx_description
1 polymer ?
#
loop_
_entity_poly.entity_id
_entity_poly.type
_entity_poly.pdbx_seq_one_letter_code
_entity_poly.pdbx_strand_id
1 'polypeptide(L)'
;MRSTLNPPRPPSFPANRDKYRRYGEAGSALVISGLDRWQKNDAGNGFQGGSVLETGKAWGHMEYVTYGYQDAPSQETNDRSSSPWRRLYIHQTYCLLNRLRSQEQKRVGFVLVHAGAGYHSESKAKEYKHVCKRACKKAIEKLQAGDLATDAVTAALVELEDSPFTNAGMGSNLNLLGEIECDASIMDGKSLSFGAVGSLSGIKNPVLAANKLLCEGQKGKLSAGRIPPCFLVGDGAFKWAVDHGIPTCPQDIMATKLSLAAFKRNKRKLELAEKVETDFIQLKKRRQSSEKENDSGTLDTVGAIVVDQDGNVAAAVSSGGLAMKHPGRVGQAALYGCGCWAENTGVQNPYSTAVSTSGCGEHLVRTILARECSLALQAEDAHQALLESMQNKFIGSPFLANEDSILGGVIVLRSCRCSSKLDSTNDKQALLVEFLWSHTTESMCVGYMSAQDGKAKAHISRLPPGAVAGQSVAIEGGVCRLESPLC
;
A
#
# COMPACT_ATOMS: atom_id res chain seq x y z
N MET A 1 28.63 -52.31 -12.10
CA MET A 1 27.70 -52.81 -11.06
C MET A 1 26.71 -51.70 -10.76
N ARG A 2 25.46 -51.83 -11.24
CA ARG A 2 24.37 -50.88 -10.98
C ARG A 2 23.56 -51.42 -9.80
N SER A 3 23.48 -50.69 -8.69
CA SER A 3 22.61 -51.02 -7.56
C SER A 3 21.43 -50.03 -7.52
N THR A 4 20.27 -50.52 -7.92
CA THR A 4 18.96 -49.88 -7.78
C THR A 4 18.44 -50.10 -6.36
N LEU A 5 18.20 -49.02 -5.61
CA LEU A 5 17.47 -49.06 -4.33
C LEU A 5 16.02 -48.62 -4.57
N ASN A 6 15.08 -49.51 -4.27
CA ASN A 6 13.63 -49.24 -4.29
C ASN A 6 13.21 -48.47 -3.02
N PRO A 7 12.20 -47.56 -3.11
CA PRO A 7 11.62 -46.91 -1.94
C PRO A 7 10.63 -47.82 -1.19
N PRO A 8 10.40 -47.60 0.12
CA PRO A 8 9.56 -48.47 0.96
C PRO A 8 8.05 -48.20 0.76
N ARG A 9 7.25 -49.26 0.94
CA ARG A 9 5.77 -49.24 0.89
C ARG A 9 5.16 -48.63 2.16
N PRO A 10 4.02 -47.95 2.09
CA PRO A 10 3.27 -47.50 3.26
C PRO A 10 2.46 -48.65 3.91
N PRO A 11 2.18 -48.58 5.22
CA PRO A 11 1.42 -49.60 5.93
C PRO A 11 -0.08 -49.51 5.64
N SER A 12 -0.70 -50.68 5.48
CA SER A 12 -2.13 -50.91 5.32
C SER A 12 -2.85 -50.92 6.68
N PHE A 13 -3.97 -50.19 6.80
CA PHE A 13 -4.94 -50.35 7.89
C PHE A 13 -6.36 -50.54 7.33
N PRO A 14 -7.23 -51.27 8.05
CA PRO A 14 -8.34 -52.02 7.47
C PRO A 14 -9.60 -51.18 7.26
N ALA A 15 -10.38 -51.63 6.29
CA ALA A 15 -11.71 -51.14 5.96
C ALA A 15 -12.69 -51.39 7.11
N ASN A 16 -13.47 -50.37 7.44
CA ASN A 16 -14.75 -50.54 8.12
C ASN A 16 -15.82 -49.78 7.32
N ARG A 17 -16.68 -50.54 6.65
CA ARG A 17 -17.89 -50.07 5.97
C ARG A 17 -19.08 -50.22 6.92
N ASP A 18 -20.07 -49.38 6.62
CA ASP A 18 -21.46 -49.40 7.09
C ASP A 18 -21.76 -48.65 8.39
N LYS A 19 -22.44 -47.48 8.25
CA LYS A 19 -23.90 -47.38 8.48
C LYS A 19 -24.43 -45.92 8.38
N TYR A 20 -25.47 -45.77 7.55
CA TYR A 20 -26.60 -44.78 7.58
C TYR A 20 -26.25 -43.27 7.52
N ARG A 21 -27.01 -42.35 6.90
CA ARG A 21 -28.39 -42.33 6.38
C ARG A 21 -28.53 -41.13 5.41
N ARG A 22 -29.39 -41.29 4.40
CA ARG A 22 -29.91 -40.25 3.50
C ARG A 22 -30.67 -39.16 4.27
N TYR A 23 -30.57 -37.92 3.82
CA TYR A 23 -31.67 -36.95 3.79
C TYR A 23 -31.64 -36.23 2.43
N GLY A 24 -32.78 -36.24 1.75
CA GLY A 24 -32.99 -35.59 0.47
C GLY A 24 -33.75 -34.26 0.60
N GLU A 25 -33.65 -33.50 -0.50
CA GLU A 25 -34.63 -32.60 -1.12
C GLU A 25 -35.33 -31.50 -0.30
N ALA A 26 -35.01 -30.25 -0.67
CA ALA A 26 -35.92 -29.18 -1.10
C ALA A 26 -35.03 -28.07 -1.72
N GLY A 27 -35.21 -27.50 -2.91
CA GLY A 27 -36.40 -27.33 -3.72
C GLY A 27 -36.97 -25.93 -3.54
N SER A 28 -36.44 -24.91 -4.24
CA SER A 28 -37.21 -23.74 -4.71
C SER A 28 -36.34 -22.77 -5.52
N ALA A 29 -36.63 -22.69 -6.81
CA ALA A 29 -36.34 -21.56 -7.68
C ALA A 29 -37.51 -20.58 -7.60
N LEU A 30 -37.25 -19.27 -7.70
CA LEU A 30 -38.29 -18.28 -7.95
C LEU A 30 -37.84 -17.34 -9.08
N VAL A 31 -38.44 -17.55 -10.25
CA VAL A 31 -38.51 -16.64 -11.39
C VAL A 31 -39.87 -15.96 -11.28
N ILE A 32 -39.93 -14.63 -11.34
CA ILE A 32 -41.19 -13.92 -11.61
C ILE A 32 -40.95 -12.87 -12.69
N SER A 33 -41.68 -13.06 -13.79
CA SER A 33 -41.93 -12.18 -14.92
C SER A 33 -43.40 -11.75 -14.92
N GLY A 34 -43.72 -10.58 -15.46
CA GLY A 34 -45.08 -10.05 -15.71
C GLY A 34 -45.18 -8.60 -15.19
N LEU A 35 -45.13 -7.52 -15.99
CA LEU A 35 -45.98 -7.10 -17.11
C LEU A 35 -47.47 -7.14 -16.77
N ASP A 36 -48.03 -5.97 -16.43
CA ASP A 36 -49.31 -5.57 -17.01
C ASP A 36 -49.53 -4.05 -17.06
N ARG A 37 -50.42 -3.70 -17.98
CA ARG A 37 -50.57 -2.48 -18.78
C ARG A 37 -51.77 -1.66 -18.31
N TRP A 38 -51.71 -0.33 -18.15
CA TRP A 38 -52.91 0.52 -18.11
C TRP A 38 -52.76 1.85 -18.88
N GLN A 39 -53.92 2.39 -19.24
CA GLN A 39 -54.28 3.09 -20.48
C GLN A 39 -53.95 4.58 -20.61
N LYS A 40 -54.06 5.03 -21.87
CA LYS A 40 -54.20 6.38 -22.42
C LYS A 40 -55.07 7.35 -21.59
N ASN A 41 -54.76 8.65 -21.69
CA ASN A 41 -55.75 9.68 -22.03
C ASN A 41 -55.10 10.90 -22.71
N ASP A 42 -55.78 11.37 -23.74
CA ASP A 42 -55.50 12.54 -24.58
C ASP A 42 -55.93 13.87 -23.91
N ALA A 43 -55.26 14.97 -24.28
CA ALA A 43 -55.71 16.36 -24.47
C ALA A 43 -54.46 17.26 -24.41
N GLY A 44 -54.16 18.21 -25.30
CA GLY A 44 -55.00 19.06 -26.15
C GLY A 44 -54.59 20.52 -25.88
N ASN A 45 -54.39 21.31 -26.95
CA ASN A 45 -54.04 22.75 -27.02
C ASN A 45 -52.55 23.09 -26.79
N GLY A 46 -51.79 23.71 -27.69
CA GLY A 46 -52.10 24.59 -28.80
C GLY A 46 -51.98 26.05 -28.35
N PHE A 47 -50.91 26.76 -28.71
CA PHE A 47 -50.95 28.19 -29.05
C PHE A 47 -49.65 28.66 -29.73
N GLN A 48 -49.85 29.54 -30.70
CA GLN A 48 -48.94 30.12 -31.67
C GLN A 48 -48.05 31.23 -31.08
N GLY A 49 -46.94 31.52 -31.76
CA GLY A 49 -46.21 32.78 -31.60
C GLY A 49 -44.86 32.75 -32.31
N GLY A 50 -44.85 33.13 -33.59
CA GLY A 50 -43.62 33.28 -34.36
C GLY A 50 -43.00 34.66 -34.20
N SER A 51 -41.69 34.75 -34.44
CA SER A 51 -41.07 35.92 -35.08
C SER A 51 -39.74 35.53 -35.73
N VAL A 52 -39.56 36.14 -36.90
CA VAL A 52 -38.49 35.99 -37.89
C VAL A 52 -37.29 36.86 -37.50
N LEU A 53 -36.05 36.49 -37.88
CA LEU A 53 -35.06 37.38 -38.53
C LEU A 53 -33.71 36.67 -38.82
N GLU A 54 -33.37 36.66 -40.11
CA GLU A 54 -32.06 36.94 -40.76
C GLU A 54 -30.78 36.21 -40.31
N THR A 55 -30.28 35.24 -41.09
CA THR A 55 -29.25 35.33 -42.17
C THR A 55 -27.84 35.75 -41.74
N GLY A 56 -26.88 34.84 -41.95
CA GLY A 56 -25.44 35.15 -41.97
C GLY A 56 -24.59 33.90 -42.22
N LYS A 57 -24.14 33.71 -43.46
CA LYS A 57 -23.23 32.64 -43.91
C LYS A 57 -21.79 32.93 -43.46
N ALA A 58 -21.03 31.89 -43.11
CA ALA A 58 -19.59 31.79 -43.43
C ALA A 58 -19.11 30.34 -43.34
N TRP A 59 -18.40 29.90 -44.37
CA TRP A 59 -17.80 28.58 -44.55
C TRP A 59 -16.39 28.53 -43.94
N GLY A 60 -15.95 27.35 -43.48
CA GLY A 60 -14.56 27.08 -43.12
C GLY A 60 -14.32 25.61 -42.80
N HIS A 61 -13.64 24.92 -43.72
CA HIS A 61 -13.28 23.50 -43.69
C HIS A 61 -12.41 23.08 -42.49
N MET A 62 -12.64 21.86 -41.97
CA MET A 62 -11.58 21.06 -41.36
C MET A 62 -11.89 19.56 -41.56
N GLU A 63 -11.06 18.89 -42.34
CA GLU A 63 -11.00 17.42 -42.43
C GLU A 63 -10.29 16.87 -41.20
N TYR A 64 -10.87 15.86 -40.55
CA TYR A 64 -10.10 14.87 -39.80
C TYR A 64 -10.69 13.47 -39.98
N VAL A 65 -9.73 12.56 -40.14
CA VAL A 65 -9.78 11.14 -40.49
C VAL A 65 -10.52 10.31 -39.43
N THR A 66 -11.35 9.38 -39.91
CA THR A 66 -12.11 8.40 -39.14
C THR A 66 -11.25 7.22 -38.68
N TYR A 67 -11.35 6.84 -37.41
CA TYR A 67 -11.13 5.46 -36.94
C TYR A 67 -12.49 4.89 -36.54
N GLY A 68 -12.88 3.82 -37.22
CA GLY A 68 -14.16 3.16 -37.04
C GLY A 68 -14.20 2.23 -35.82
N TYR A 69 -15.36 2.18 -35.19
CA TYR A 69 -15.85 1.01 -34.45
C TYR A 69 -17.27 0.71 -34.96
N GLN A 70 -17.50 -0.54 -35.33
CA GLN A 70 -18.72 -1.02 -36.00
C GLN A 70 -19.92 -1.07 -35.05
N ASP A 71 -21.05 -0.57 -35.56
CA ASP A 71 -22.37 -0.56 -34.95
C ASP A 71 -23.04 -1.95 -34.87
N ALA A 72 -23.87 -2.14 -33.84
CA ALA A 72 -24.98 -3.10 -33.85
C ALA A 72 -26.26 -2.38 -34.32
N PRO A 73 -27.24 -3.06 -34.94
CA PRO A 73 -28.16 -2.45 -35.89
C PRO A 73 -29.33 -1.77 -35.19
N SER A 74 -29.41 -0.43 -35.28
CA SER A 74 -30.64 0.31 -34.99
C SER A 74 -31.40 0.55 -36.28
N GLN A 75 -32.62 0.04 -36.34
CA GLN A 75 -33.61 0.29 -37.40
C GLN A 75 -33.71 1.79 -37.70
N GLU A 76 -33.57 2.14 -38.97
CA GLU A 76 -33.91 3.45 -39.51
C GLU A 76 -35.42 3.70 -39.32
N THR A 77 -35.77 4.53 -38.35
CA THR A 77 -36.99 5.34 -38.45
C THR A 77 -36.58 6.73 -38.90
N ASN A 78 -36.87 6.99 -40.16
CA ASN A 78 -36.66 8.24 -40.87
C ASN A 78 -37.60 9.32 -40.31
N ASP A 79 -37.21 10.00 -39.23
CA ASP A 79 -37.96 11.14 -38.69
C ASP A 79 -37.20 12.45 -38.92
N ARG A 80 -37.48 13.08 -40.06
CA ARG A 80 -36.99 14.41 -40.47
C ARG A 80 -37.75 15.55 -39.77
N SER A 81 -37.97 15.48 -38.46
CA SER A 81 -38.76 16.52 -37.75
C SER A 81 -38.19 17.01 -36.40
N SER A 82 -36.93 16.72 -36.06
CA SER A 82 -36.32 17.34 -34.87
C SER A 82 -35.82 18.76 -35.18
N SER A 83 -36.52 19.80 -34.68
CA SER A 83 -36.07 21.20 -34.83
C SER A 83 -34.65 21.41 -34.28
N PRO A 84 -33.84 22.34 -34.83
CA PRO A 84 -32.48 22.64 -34.32
C PRO A 84 -32.48 22.95 -32.82
N TRP A 85 -33.56 23.55 -32.34
CA TRP A 85 -33.82 23.82 -30.93
C TRP A 85 -33.94 22.55 -30.08
N ARG A 86 -34.53 21.45 -30.58
CA ARG A 86 -34.58 20.18 -29.84
C ARG A 86 -33.21 19.52 -29.71
N ARG A 87 -32.33 19.61 -30.71
CA ARG A 87 -30.95 19.11 -30.61
C ARG A 87 -30.10 19.97 -29.67
N LEU A 88 -30.28 21.30 -29.71
CA LEU A 88 -29.62 22.22 -28.78
C LEU A 88 -30.12 22.01 -27.34
N TYR A 89 -31.42 21.78 -27.16
CA TYR A 89 -32.02 21.49 -25.85
C TYR A 89 -31.57 20.13 -25.32
N ILE A 90 -31.54 19.07 -26.15
CA ILE A 90 -31.02 17.76 -25.74
C ILE A 90 -29.53 17.87 -25.41
N HIS A 91 -28.72 18.59 -26.21
CA HIS A 91 -27.30 18.77 -25.91
C HIS A 91 -27.06 19.65 -24.68
N GLN A 92 -27.81 20.74 -24.49
CA GLN A 92 -27.76 21.55 -23.26
C GLN A 92 -28.23 20.75 -22.06
N THR A 93 -29.29 19.94 -22.16
CA THR A 93 -29.79 19.10 -21.06
C THR A 93 -28.83 17.94 -20.80
N TYR A 94 -28.15 17.38 -21.81
CA TYR A 94 -27.10 16.36 -21.65
C TYR A 94 -25.83 16.96 -21.03
N CYS A 95 -25.45 18.18 -21.42
CA CYS A 95 -24.36 18.94 -20.81
C CYS A 95 -24.71 19.43 -19.40
N LEU A 96 -25.98 19.76 -19.11
CA LEU A 96 -26.48 20.10 -17.77
C LEU A 96 -26.55 18.85 -16.90
N LEU A 97 -27.03 17.71 -17.44
CA LEU A 97 -27.04 16.41 -16.77
C LEU A 97 -25.61 15.89 -16.54
N ASN A 98 -24.68 16.14 -17.46
CA ASN A 98 -23.25 15.86 -17.24
C ASN A 98 -22.61 16.87 -16.28
N ARG A 99 -23.05 18.14 -16.23
CA ARG A 99 -22.63 19.12 -15.20
C ARG A 99 -23.19 18.82 -13.81
N LEU A 100 -24.41 18.28 -13.76
CA LEU A 100 -25.08 17.83 -12.54
C LEU A 100 -24.54 16.46 -12.09
N ARG A 101 -24.08 15.60 -13.03
CA ARG A 101 -23.30 14.39 -12.72
C ARG A 101 -21.84 14.68 -12.37
N SER A 102 -21.27 15.81 -12.82
CA SER A 102 -19.90 16.21 -12.51
C SER A 102 -19.73 17.00 -11.22
N GLN A 103 -20.79 17.13 -10.40
CA GLN A 103 -20.59 17.28 -8.96
C GLN A 103 -20.41 15.88 -8.35
N GLU A 104 -19.41 15.14 -8.81
CA GLU A 104 -18.94 13.98 -8.06
C GLU A 104 -18.38 14.52 -6.74
N GLN A 105 -19.14 14.25 -5.69
CA GLN A 105 -18.75 14.46 -4.32
C GLN A 105 -17.32 13.93 -4.13
N LYS A 106 -16.34 14.82 -3.90
CA LYS A 106 -14.96 14.38 -3.72
C LYS A 106 -14.89 13.49 -2.49
N ARG A 107 -14.64 12.20 -2.72
CA ARG A 107 -14.47 11.21 -1.67
C ARG A 107 -13.35 11.63 -0.73
N VAL A 108 -13.55 11.35 0.56
CA VAL A 108 -12.60 11.70 1.62
C VAL A 108 -11.72 10.51 1.99
N GLY A 109 -10.58 10.79 2.60
CA GLY A 109 -9.60 9.79 2.98
C GLY A 109 -8.35 10.45 3.54
N PHE A 110 -7.51 9.64 4.18
CA PHE A 110 -6.25 10.09 4.76
C PHE A 110 -5.13 9.10 4.44
N VAL A 111 -3.94 9.63 4.24
CA VAL A 111 -2.71 8.85 4.03
C VAL A 111 -1.58 9.39 4.91
N LEU A 112 -0.79 8.47 5.45
CA LEU A 112 0.52 8.73 6.06
C LEU A 112 1.54 7.80 5.40
N VAL A 113 2.69 8.34 5.03
CA VAL A 113 3.80 7.62 4.39
C VAL A 113 5.10 7.87 5.13
N HIS A 114 6.06 6.97 4.98
CA HIS A 114 7.44 7.17 5.41
C HIS A 114 8.45 6.82 4.31
N ALA A 115 9.62 7.48 4.37
CA ALA A 115 10.75 7.22 3.51
C ALA A 115 12.02 6.97 4.35
N GLY A 116 12.04 5.86 5.08
CA GLY A 116 13.16 5.44 5.93
C GLY A 116 13.11 5.93 7.37
N ALA A 117 13.49 5.06 8.31
CA ALA A 117 13.88 5.39 9.68
C ALA A 117 15.36 5.01 9.83
N GLY A 118 16.22 6.03 9.96
CA GLY A 118 17.67 5.87 9.87
C GLY A 118 18.33 7.21 10.04
N TYR A 119 19.25 7.55 9.13
CA TYR A 119 19.91 8.85 9.12
C TYR A 119 19.56 9.63 7.86
N HIS A 120 18.95 10.81 8.02
CA HIS A 120 18.64 11.72 6.92
C HIS A 120 19.52 12.96 6.99
N SER A 121 20.49 13.03 6.09
CA SER A 121 21.35 14.21 5.95
C SER A 121 20.53 15.44 5.57
N GLU A 122 20.94 16.61 6.06
CA GLU A 122 20.27 17.87 5.72
C GLU A 122 20.26 18.15 4.21
N SER A 123 21.32 17.73 3.52
CA SER A 123 21.46 17.87 2.07
C SER A 123 20.42 17.08 1.28
N LYS A 124 20.01 15.90 1.77
CA LYS A 124 19.03 15.03 1.09
C LYS A 124 17.61 15.16 1.63
N ALA A 125 17.43 15.86 2.76
CA ALA A 125 16.13 16.03 3.40
C ALA A 125 15.05 16.59 2.46
N LYS A 126 15.42 17.45 1.49
CA LYS A 126 14.47 17.99 0.50
C LYS A 126 13.94 16.90 -0.43
N GLU A 127 14.78 15.96 -0.87
CA GLU A 127 14.41 14.87 -1.77
C GLU A 127 13.45 13.88 -1.07
N TYR A 128 13.77 13.48 0.16
CA TYR A 128 12.89 12.61 0.96
C TYR A 128 11.52 13.26 1.23
N LYS A 129 11.50 14.54 1.59
CA LYS A 129 10.23 15.29 1.74
C LYS A 129 9.46 15.39 0.43
N HIS A 130 10.16 15.54 -0.70
CA HIS A 130 9.53 15.67 -2.01
C HIS A 130 8.84 14.36 -2.43
N VAL A 131 9.53 13.22 -2.31
CA VAL A 131 8.92 11.91 -2.63
C VAL A 131 7.76 11.59 -1.69
N CYS A 132 7.87 11.85 -0.37
CA CYS A 132 6.74 11.65 0.55
C CYS A 132 5.50 12.47 0.15
N LYS A 133 5.68 13.73 -0.29
CA LYS A 133 4.57 14.57 -0.78
C LYS A 133 3.93 14.00 -2.05
N ARG A 134 4.74 13.53 -3.00
CA ARG A 134 4.24 12.90 -4.23
C ARG A 134 3.48 11.62 -3.92
N ALA A 135 4.02 10.77 -3.05
CA ALA A 135 3.38 9.53 -2.62
C ALA A 135 2.02 9.79 -1.94
N CYS A 136 1.95 10.78 -1.05
CA CYS A 136 0.67 11.21 -0.46
C CYS A 136 -0.33 11.64 -1.53
N LYS A 137 0.12 12.44 -2.50
CA LYS A 137 -0.74 12.90 -3.60
C LYS A 137 -1.28 11.72 -4.41
N LYS A 138 -0.44 10.72 -4.72
CA LYS A 138 -0.86 9.51 -5.45
C LYS A 138 -1.90 8.68 -4.70
N ALA A 139 -1.74 8.49 -3.40
CA ALA A 139 -2.77 7.83 -2.60
C ALA A 139 -4.09 8.63 -2.56
N ILE A 140 -4.04 9.96 -2.37
CA ILE A 140 -5.26 10.78 -2.36
C ILE A 140 -5.95 10.80 -3.74
N GLU A 141 -5.19 10.86 -4.84
CA GLU A 141 -5.74 10.74 -6.21
C GLU A 141 -6.56 9.44 -6.36
N LYS A 142 -6.05 8.32 -5.81
CA LYS A 142 -6.75 7.03 -5.79
C LYS A 142 -8.01 7.03 -4.93
N LEU A 143 -7.93 7.55 -3.70
CA LEU A 143 -9.09 7.63 -2.81
C LEU A 143 -10.19 8.53 -3.39
N GLN A 144 -9.82 9.66 -3.99
CA GLN A 144 -10.77 10.58 -4.64
C GLN A 144 -11.45 9.97 -5.87
N ALA A 145 -10.74 9.11 -6.61
CA ALA A 145 -11.30 8.32 -7.72
C ALA A 145 -12.22 7.19 -7.23
N GLY A 146 -12.23 6.88 -5.93
CA GLY A 146 -13.04 5.83 -5.36
C GLY A 146 -12.45 4.43 -5.47
N ASP A 147 -11.15 4.34 -5.72
CA ASP A 147 -10.40 3.08 -5.70
C ASP A 147 -10.28 2.53 -4.27
N LEU A 148 -9.90 1.25 -4.15
CA LEU A 148 -9.75 0.58 -2.87
C LEU A 148 -8.60 1.16 -2.04
N ALA A 149 -8.69 1.04 -0.70
CA ALA A 149 -7.60 1.44 0.19
C ALA A 149 -6.27 0.72 -0.15
N THR A 150 -6.32 -0.55 -0.58
CA THR A 150 -5.17 -1.31 -1.07
C THR A 150 -4.54 -0.72 -2.34
N ASP A 151 -5.36 -0.21 -3.26
CA ASP A 151 -4.87 0.42 -4.48
C ASP A 151 -4.25 1.80 -4.18
N ALA A 152 -4.84 2.55 -3.24
CA ALA A 152 -4.32 3.82 -2.78
C ALA A 152 -2.97 3.68 -2.09
N VAL A 153 -2.82 2.71 -1.16
CA VAL A 153 -1.54 2.46 -0.48
C VAL A 153 -0.50 1.92 -1.46
N THR A 154 -0.90 1.07 -2.42
CA THR A 154 -0.02 0.59 -3.49
C THR A 154 0.50 1.74 -4.36
N ALA A 155 -0.36 2.69 -4.74
CA ALA A 155 0.04 3.84 -5.54
C ALA A 155 1.04 4.76 -4.81
N ALA A 156 0.91 4.92 -3.49
CA ALA A 156 1.91 5.62 -2.69
C ALA A 156 3.26 4.88 -2.67
N LEU A 157 3.25 3.55 -2.51
CA LEU A 157 4.46 2.74 -2.50
C LEU A 157 5.17 2.73 -3.86
N VAL A 158 4.44 2.62 -4.97
CA VAL A 158 5.04 2.70 -6.32
C VAL A 158 5.81 4.01 -6.49
N GLU A 159 5.22 5.12 -6.04
CA GLU A 159 5.86 6.44 -6.10
C GLU A 159 7.10 6.54 -5.19
N LEU A 160 7.11 5.84 -4.05
CA LEU A 160 8.27 5.74 -3.15
C LEU A 160 9.37 4.83 -3.72
N GLU A 161 9.01 3.70 -4.33
CA GLU A 161 9.92 2.72 -4.97
C GLU A 161 10.56 3.23 -6.27
N ASP A 162 9.89 4.15 -6.96
CA ASP A 162 10.40 4.76 -8.19
C ASP A 162 11.46 5.84 -7.91
N SER A 163 11.58 6.30 -6.66
CA SER A 163 12.56 7.30 -6.28
C SER A 163 13.97 6.69 -6.15
N PRO A 164 14.98 7.23 -6.85
CA PRO A 164 16.35 6.69 -6.77
C PRO A 164 17.05 6.95 -5.43
N PHE A 165 16.39 7.66 -4.51
CA PHE A 165 16.91 8.01 -3.18
C PHE A 165 16.43 7.08 -2.08
N THR A 166 15.43 6.23 -2.34
CA THR A 166 14.89 5.30 -1.37
C THR A 166 15.54 3.94 -1.54
N ASN A 167 15.67 3.19 -0.45
CA ASN A 167 16.13 1.80 -0.49
C ASN A 167 14.93 0.86 -0.65
N ALA A 168 14.25 0.97 -1.78
CA ALA A 168 13.15 0.10 -2.19
C ALA A 168 12.92 0.24 -3.69
N GLY A 169 12.62 -0.86 -4.40
CA GLY A 169 12.47 -0.82 -5.85
C GLY A 169 13.75 -0.31 -6.55
N MET A 170 13.64 0.77 -7.31
CA MET A 170 14.78 1.39 -8.01
C MET A 170 15.70 2.11 -7.02
N GLY A 171 17.01 1.86 -7.11
CA GLY A 171 17.98 2.45 -6.19
C GLY A 171 18.16 1.70 -4.87
N SER A 172 17.50 0.54 -4.73
CA SER A 172 17.74 -0.41 -3.64
C SER A 172 19.23 -0.73 -3.44
N ASN A 173 19.59 -1.01 -2.19
CA ASN A 173 20.90 -1.49 -1.82
C ASN A 173 21.25 -2.79 -2.56
N LEU A 174 22.52 -2.91 -2.96
CA LEU A 174 23.04 -4.13 -3.58
C LEU A 174 23.49 -5.13 -2.50
N ASN A 175 23.24 -6.42 -2.75
CA ASN A 175 23.68 -7.55 -1.93
C ASN A 175 25.20 -7.83 -2.12
N LEU A 176 25.74 -8.86 -1.46
CA LEU A 176 27.17 -9.23 -1.58
C LEU A 176 27.64 -9.49 -3.02
N LEU A 177 26.74 -9.93 -3.90
CA LEU A 177 27.04 -10.22 -5.32
C LEU A 177 26.90 -8.98 -6.21
N GLY A 178 26.46 -7.84 -5.67
CA GLY A 178 26.19 -6.64 -6.46
C GLY A 178 24.83 -6.67 -7.16
N GLU A 179 23.88 -7.46 -6.66
CA GLU A 179 22.54 -7.61 -7.22
C GLU A 179 21.49 -6.97 -6.30
N ILE A 180 20.37 -6.50 -6.88
CA ILE A 180 19.22 -6.01 -6.12
C ILE A 180 18.25 -7.16 -5.86
N GLU A 181 17.86 -7.28 -4.59
CA GLU A 181 16.83 -8.19 -4.10
C GLU A 181 15.90 -7.43 -3.14
N CYS A 182 14.62 -7.36 -3.46
CA CYS A 182 13.65 -6.56 -2.72
C CYS A 182 12.69 -7.44 -1.90
N ASP A 183 12.22 -6.86 -0.80
CA ASP A 183 11.21 -7.42 0.09
C ASP A 183 10.03 -6.43 0.16
N ALA A 184 8.79 -6.89 -0.02
CA ALA A 184 7.61 -6.04 0.08
C ALA A 184 6.37 -6.82 0.53
N SER A 185 5.47 -6.15 1.24
CA SER A 185 4.21 -6.73 1.68
C SER A 185 3.09 -5.69 1.78
N ILE A 186 1.85 -6.16 1.72
CA ILE A 186 0.63 -5.36 1.83
C ILE A 186 -0.44 -6.16 2.57
N MET A 187 -1.26 -5.44 3.36
CA MET A 187 -2.38 -6.00 4.09
C MET A 187 -3.64 -5.13 3.93
N ASP A 188 -4.78 -5.78 3.75
CA ASP A 188 -6.11 -5.14 3.71
C ASP A 188 -6.83 -5.34 5.05
N GLY A 189 -7.20 -4.24 5.71
CA GLY A 189 -7.90 -4.29 6.98
C GLY A 189 -9.33 -4.80 6.89
N LYS A 190 -9.97 -4.69 5.72
CA LYS A 190 -11.36 -5.13 5.54
C LYS A 190 -11.49 -6.64 5.42
N SER A 191 -10.69 -7.26 4.54
CA SER A 191 -10.70 -8.71 4.33
C SER A 191 -9.70 -9.47 5.18
N LEU A 192 -8.77 -8.77 5.84
CA LEU A 192 -7.60 -9.33 6.52
C LEU A 192 -6.67 -10.13 5.59
N SER A 193 -6.80 -9.93 4.28
CA SER A 193 -5.94 -10.57 3.28
C SER A 193 -4.55 -9.94 3.27
N PHE A 194 -3.55 -10.76 2.96
CA PHE A 194 -2.14 -10.37 2.93
C PHE A 194 -1.47 -10.89 1.68
N GLY A 195 -0.53 -10.10 1.14
CA GLY A 195 0.34 -10.50 0.03
C GLY A 195 1.76 -10.01 0.26
N ALA A 196 2.75 -10.83 -0.06
CA ALA A 196 4.16 -10.50 0.11
C ALA A 196 5.08 -11.17 -0.91
N VAL A 197 6.21 -10.51 -1.14
CA VAL A 197 7.35 -11.03 -1.90
C VAL A 197 8.64 -10.80 -1.14
N GLY A 198 9.59 -11.72 -1.25
CA GLY A 198 10.90 -11.61 -0.59
C GLY A 198 12.04 -12.05 -1.50
N SER A 199 13.21 -11.44 -1.35
CA SER A 199 14.36 -11.70 -2.24
C SER A 199 13.97 -11.59 -3.74
N LEU A 200 13.05 -10.67 -4.06
CA LEU A 200 12.55 -10.48 -5.42
C LEU A 200 13.49 -9.60 -6.23
N SER A 201 14.02 -10.14 -7.31
CA SER A 201 14.86 -9.42 -8.27
C SER A 201 14.14 -9.21 -9.60
N GLY A 202 14.52 -8.20 -10.37
CA GLY A 202 14.08 -8.04 -11.77
C GLY A 202 12.66 -7.48 -11.96
N ILE A 203 11.99 -7.06 -10.89
CA ILE A 203 10.68 -6.38 -10.92
C ILE A 203 10.86 -4.96 -10.44
N LYS A 204 10.38 -3.97 -11.22
CA LYS A 204 10.56 -2.53 -10.90
C LYS A 204 9.93 -2.17 -9.56
N ASN A 205 8.70 -2.64 -9.33
CA ASN A 205 7.87 -2.27 -8.20
C ASN A 205 7.41 -3.53 -7.44
N PRO A 206 8.20 -4.01 -6.45
CA PRO A 206 7.87 -5.17 -5.62
C PRO A 206 6.47 -5.12 -5.00
N VAL A 207 6.00 -3.93 -4.59
CA VAL A 207 4.66 -3.76 -4.02
C VAL A 207 3.53 -4.19 -4.99
N LEU A 208 3.73 -4.06 -6.30
CA LEU A 208 2.72 -4.49 -7.28
C LEU A 208 2.56 -6.02 -7.26
N ALA A 209 3.65 -6.76 -7.06
CA ALA A 209 3.59 -8.22 -6.92
C ALA A 209 2.92 -8.63 -5.62
N ALA A 210 3.22 -7.94 -4.51
CA ALA A 210 2.56 -8.16 -3.23
C ALA A 210 1.04 -7.86 -3.31
N ASN A 211 0.63 -6.72 -3.90
CA ASN A 211 -0.78 -6.38 -4.07
C ASN A 211 -1.50 -7.37 -5.00
N LYS A 212 -0.84 -7.82 -6.07
CA LYS A 212 -1.40 -8.82 -6.96
C LYS A 212 -1.63 -10.15 -6.24
N LEU A 213 -0.71 -10.61 -5.38
CA LEU A 213 -0.89 -11.81 -4.55
C LEU A 213 -2.10 -11.66 -3.62
N LEU A 214 -2.25 -10.50 -2.96
CA LEU A 214 -3.40 -10.19 -2.12
C LEU A 214 -4.71 -10.28 -2.91
N CYS A 215 -4.78 -9.65 -4.09
CA CYS A 215 -5.98 -9.67 -4.94
C CYS A 215 -6.32 -11.08 -5.44
N GLU A 216 -5.33 -11.89 -5.85
CA GLU A 216 -5.57 -13.28 -6.26
C GLU A 216 -6.03 -14.14 -5.07
N GLY A 217 -5.52 -13.88 -3.85
CA GLY A 217 -5.97 -14.50 -2.62
C GLY A 217 -7.46 -14.26 -2.33
N GLN A 218 -7.95 -13.05 -2.60
CA GLN A 218 -9.35 -12.67 -2.39
C GLN A 218 -10.34 -13.29 -3.39
N LYS A 219 -9.87 -13.77 -4.55
CA LYS A 219 -10.73 -14.46 -5.53
C LYS A 219 -11.18 -15.85 -5.07
N GLY A 220 -10.62 -16.36 -3.98
CA GLY A 220 -11.00 -17.62 -3.38
C GLY A 220 -10.06 -18.77 -3.74
N LYS A 221 -10.56 -20.00 -3.65
CA LYS A 221 -9.74 -21.20 -3.84
C LYS A 221 -9.33 -21.40 -5.30
N LEU A 222 -8.10 -21.84 -5.51
CA LEU A 222 -7.59 -22.31 -6.80
C LEU A 222 -8.17 -23.69 -7.15
N SER A 223 -7.76 -24.20 -8.31
CA SER A 223 -8.04 -25.57 -8.75
C SER A 223 -7.70 -26.59 -7.66
N ALA A 224 -8.58 -27.60 -7.55
CA ALA A 224 -8.56 -28.61 -6.48
C ALA A 224 -8.72 -28.06 -5.06
N GLY A 225 -9.33 -26.88 -4.89
CA GLY A 225 -9.61 -26.31 -3.57
C GLY A 225 -8.39 -25.77 -2.84
N ARG A 226 -7.28 -25.57 -3.53
CA ARG A 226 -6.02 -25.07 -2.95
C ARG A 226 -6.14 -23.60 -2.57
N ILE A 227 -5.51 -23.21 -1.47
CA ILE A 227 -5.42 -21.81 -1.05
C ILE A 227 -4.35 -21.12 -1.92
N PRO A 228 -4.64 -19.95 -2.51
CA PRO A 228 -3.63 -19.17 -3.23
C PRO A 228 -2.43 -18.80 -2.35
N PRO A 229 -1.22 -18.69 -2.91
CA PRO A 229 -0.06 -18.24 -2.14
C PRO A 229 -0.22 -16.79 -1.68
N CYS A 230 0.10 -16.51 -0.42
CA CYS A 230 0.18 -15.15 0.11
C CYS A 230 1.62 -14.64 0.22
N PHE A 231 2.62 -15.51 0.06
CA PHE A 231 4.04 -15.16 0.12
C PHE A 231 4.84 -15.99 -0.87
N LEU A 232 5.60 -15.34 -1.75
CA LEU A 232 6.51 -15.98 -2.70
C LEU A 232 7.91 -15.34 -2.62
N VAL A 233 8.95 -16.08 -2.96
CA VAL A 233 10.33 -15.57 -2.91
C VAL A 233 11.14 -15.89 -4.17
N GLY A 234 12.20 -15.11 -4.40
CA GLY A 234 13.22 -15.36 -5.42
C GLY A 234 12.66 -15.55 -6.84
N ASP A 235 13.24 -16.49 -7.58
CA ASP A 235 12.87 -16.79 -8.97
C ASP A 235 11.40 -17.24 -9.13
N GLY A 236 10.83 -17.93 -8.12
CA GLY A 236 9.42 -18.30 -8.12
C GLY A 236 8.49 -17.08 -8.06
N ALA A 237 8.83 -16.08 -7.25
CA ALA A 237 8.11 -14.81 -7.20
C ALA A 237 8.26 -14.01 -8.50
N PHE A 238 9.47 -13.98 -9.09
CA PHE A 238 9.71 -13.31 -10.37
C PHE A 238 8.86 -13.90 -11.50
N LYS A 239 8.90 -15.22 -11.69
CA LYS A 239 8.10 -15.92 -12.71
C LYS A 239 6.62 -15.67 -12.51
N TRP A 240 6.15 -15.80 -11.27
CA TRP A 240 4.75 -15.53 -10.95
C TRP A 240 4.35 -14.09 -11.29
N ALA A 241 5.19 -13.09 -10.99
CA ALA A 241 4.92 -11.70 -11.33
C ALA A 241 4.84 -11.48 -12.85
N VAL A 242 5.75 -12.08 -13.61
CA VAL A 242 5.75 -12.04 -15.09
C VAL A 242 4.48 -12.68 -15.65
N ASP A 243 4.09 -13.85 -15.15
CA ASP A 243 2.87 -14.56 -15.58
C ASP A 243 1.59 -13.75 -15.33
N HIS A 244 1.62 -12.81 -14.38
CA HIS A 244 0.52 -11.91 -14.05
C HIS A 244 0.64 -10.52 -14.69
N GLY A 245 1.56 -10.34 -15.64
CA GLY A 245 1.72 -9.11 -16.44
C GLY A 245 2.38 -7.96 -15.68
N ILE A 246 3.14 -8.23 -14.62
CA ILE A 246 3.85 -7.19 -13.86
C ILE A 246 5.13 -6.80 -14.62
N PRO A 247 5.41 -5.48 -14.80
CA PRO A 247 6.57 -5.03 -15.56
C PRO A 247 7.91 -5.50 -14.97
N THR A 248 8.71 -6.17 -15.79
CA THR A 248 10.10 -6.51 -15.48
C THR A 248 11.02 -5.31 -15.64
N CYS A 249 12.07 -5.23 -14.85
CA CYS A 249 13.11 -4.23 -14.95
C CYS A 249 14.50 -4.89 -14.88
N PRO A 250 15.35 -4.72 -15.90
CA PRO A 250 16.74 -5.14 -15.85
C PRO A 250 17.50 -4.56 -14.63
N GLN A 251 18.40 -5.38 -14.05
CA GLN A 251 19.19 -5.01 -12.86
C GLN A 251 20.05 -3.75 -13.06
N ASP A 252 20.59 -3.55 -14.26
CA ASP A 252 21.39 -2.38 -14.64
C ASP A 252 20.56 -1.08 -14.70
N ILE A 253 19.25 -1.19 -14.93
CA ILE A 253 18.32 -0.06 -14.86
C ILE A 253 17.87 0.19 -13.42
N MET A 254 17.64 -0.87 -12.63
CA MET A 254 17.29 -0.74 -11.21
C MET A 254 18.45 -0.17 -10.38
N ALA A 255 19.69 -0.54 -10.70
CA ALA A 255 20.88 -0.08 -10.01
C ALA A 255 21.25 1.34 -10.44
N THR A 256 20.96 2.31 -9.57
CA THR A 256 21.30 3.72 -9.82
C THR A 256 22.81 3.98 -9.61
N LYS A 257 23.33 5.05 -10.22
CA LYS A 257 24.70 5.52 -9.96
C LYS A 257 25.00 5.70 -8.46
N LEU A 258 24.00 6.12 -7.68
CA LEU A 258 24.10 6.29 -6.23
C LEU A 258 24.26 4.94 -5.51
N SER A 259 23.39 3.97 -5.81
CA SER A 259 23.44 2.62 -5.22
C SER A 259 24.74 1.88 -5.57
N LEU A 260 25.20 1.96 -6.82
CA LEU A 260 26.46 1.38 -7.28
C LEU A 260 27.68 1.99 -6.59
N ALA A 261 27.68 3.31 -6.37
CA ALA A 261 28.76 3.98 -5.65
C ALA A 261 28.77 3.55 -4.17
N ALA A 262 27.60 3.44 -3.54
CA ALA A 262 27.47 2.94 -2.16
C ALA A 262 27.96 1.50 -2.04
N PHE A 263 27.60 0.63 -2.99
CA PHE A 263 28.08 -0.75 -3.05
C PHE A 263 29.61 -0.83 -3.12
N LYS A 264 30.24 -0.09 -4.04
CA LYS A 264 31.71 -0.07 -4.16
C LYS A 264 32.39 0.41 -2.87
N ARG A 265 31.81 1.40 -2.19
CA ARG A 265 32.32 1.90 -0.91
C ARG A 265 32.20 0.84 0.18
N ASN A 266 31.03 0.22 0.33
CA ASN A 266 30.76 -0.77 1.37
C ASN A 266 31.58 -2.04 1.15
N LYS A 267 31.74 -2.48 -0.11
CA LYS A 267 32.62 -3.60 -0.47
C LYS A 267 34.08 -3.37 -0.06
N ARG A 268 34.62 -2.18 -0.34
CA ARG A 268 35.98 -1.81 0.10
C ARG A 268 36.13 -1.79 1.61
N LYS A 269 35.12 -1.28 2.34
CA LYS A 269 35.10 -1.30 3.81
C LYS A 269 35.13 -2.73 4.35
N LEU A 270 34.32 -3.62 3.77
CA LEU A 270 34.25 -5.03 4.17
C LEU A 270 35.59 -5.74 3.92
N GLU A 271 36.18 -5.58 2.73
CA GLU A 271 37.50 -6.15 2.38
C GLU A 271 38.62 -5.63 3.30
N LEU A 272 38.53 -4.37 3.75
CA LEU A 272 39.49 -3.81 4.71
C LEU A 272 39.28 -4.40 6.11
N ALA A 273 38.04 -4.55 6.56
CA ALA A 273 37.72 -5.15 7.85
C ALA A 273 38.15 -6.62 7.93
N GLU A 274 37.94 -7.41 6.86
CA GLU A 274 38.39 -8.80 6.77
C GLU A 274 39.91 -8.93 6.84
N LYS A 275 40.65 -8.02 6.18
CA LYS A 275 42.12 -7.97 6.28
C LYS A 275 42.58 -7.64 7.69
N VAL A 276 41.96 -6.63 8.30
CA VAL A 276 42.24 -6.25 9.69
C VAL A 276 41.94 -7.43 10.62
N GLU A 277 40.80 -8.11 10.50
CA GLU A 277 40.48 -9.27 11.33
C GLU A 277 41.47 -10.43 11.15
N THR A 278 41.88 -10.70 9.90
CA THR A 278 42.91 -11.69 9.58
C THR A 278 44.26 -11.32 10.21
N ASP A 279 44.64 -10.05 10.15
CA ASP A 279 45.86 -9.51 10.77
C ASP A 279 45.76 -9.50 12.30
N PHE A 280 44.59 -9.23 12.88
CA PHE A 280 44.32 -9.25 14.34
C PHE A 280 44.34 -10.67 14.93
N ILE A 281 43.94 -11.69 14.16
CA ILE A 281 44.15 -13.10 14.52
C ILE A 281 45.66 -13.43 14.57
N GLN A 282 46.49 -12.77 13.74
CA GLN A 282 47.96 -12.88 13.81
C GLN A 282 48.58 -11.98 14.92
N LEU A 283 47.96 -10.86 15.28
CA LEU A 283 48.48 -9.81 16.19
C LEU A 283 47.80 -9.78 17.57
N LYS A 284 47.50 -10.93 18.17
CA LYS A 284 46.97 -11.04 19.57
C LYS A 284 47.97 -10.62 20.67
N LYS A 285 48.76 -9.56 20.43
CA LYS A 285 49.46 -8.69 21.40
C LYS A 285 49.29 -7.22 20.95
N ARG A 286 48.52 -6.48 21.77
CA ARG A 286 48.45 -5.00 21.89
C ARG A 286 47.21 -4.31 21.29
N ARG A 287 46.27 -4.11 22.21
CA ARG A 287 45.47 -2.91 22.53
C ARG A 287 44.75 -2.13 21.42
N GLN A 288 43.44 -2.09 21.63
CA GLN A 288 42.38 -1.29 21.01
C GLN A 288 42.69 0.21 20.95
N SER A 289 42.35 0.82 19.81
CA SER A 289 41.94 2.22 19.72
C SER A 289 40.76 2.34 18.77
N SER A 290 39.76 3.08 19.24
CA SER A 290 38.45 3.33 18.65
C SER A 290 38.46 4.52 17.70
N GLU A 291 37.96 4.34 16.49
CA GLU A 291 37.47 5.44 15.64
C GLU A 291 36.00 5.14 15.29
N LYS A 292 35.08 5.94 15.86
CA LYS A 292 33.66 5.94 15.49
C LYS A 292 33.48 6.90 14.32
N GLU A 293 33.60 6.40 13.08
CA GLU A 293 32.87 7.01 11.98
C GLU A 293 31.39 6.60 12.09
N ASN A 294 30.47 7.53 11.86
CA ASN A 294 29.02 7.30 11.86
C ASN A 294 28.67 6.31 10.73
N ASP A 295 28.78 5.02 11.04
CA ASP A 295 28.45 3.87 10.18
C ASP A 295 26.98 3.47 10.36
N SER A 296 26.08 4.44 10.51
CA SER A 296 24.65 4.17 10.37
C SER A 296 24.37 3.87 8.90
N GLY A 297 24.56 2.60 8.53
CA GLY A 297 24.12 2.06 7.25
C GLY A 297 22.70 2.55 6.96
N THR A 298 22.41 2.82 5.69
CA THR A 298 21.11 3.31 5.22
C THR A 298 20.02 2.30 5.55
N LEU A 299 19.48 2.38 6.77
CA LEU A 299 18.29 1.66 7.26
C LEU A 299 17.03 2.26 6.63
N ASP A 300 17.03 2.39 5.32
CA ASP A 300 15.96 3.05 4.59
C ASP A 300 15.00 1.96 4.10
N THR A 301 13.73 2.09 4.46
CA THR A 301 12.61 1.26 4.02
C THR A 301 11.43 2.21 3.85
N VAL A 302 10.64 2.03 2.81
CA VAL A 302 9.49 2.90 2.52
C VAL A 302 8.20 2.19 2.89
N GLY A 303 7.17 2.97 3.19
CA GLY A 303 5.87 2.39 3.52
C GLY A 303 4.79 3.44 3.67
N ALA A 304 3.55 2.97 3.68
CA ALA A 304 2.38 3.82 3.72
C ALA A 304 1.22 3.11 4.42
N ILE A 305 0.34 3.92 4.98
CA ILE A 305 -0.92 3.53 5.58
C ILE A 305 -2.01 4.48 5.11
N VAL A 306 -3.20 3.93 4.87
CA VAL A 306 -4.33 4.65 4.30
C VAL A 306 -5.60 4.30 5.06
N VAL A 307 -6.52 5.25 5.15
CA VAL A 307 -7.93 5.04 5.48
C VAL A 307 -8.82 5.69 4.42
N ASP A 308 -9.81 4.94 3.93
CA ASP A 308 -10.81 5.45 2.98
C ASP A 308 -12.03 6.08 3.68
N GLN A 309 -12.97 6.61 2.88
CA GLN A 309 -14.21 7.23 3.38
C GLN A 309 -15.12 6.27 4.17
N ASP A 310 -14.97 4.96 3.96
CA ASP A 310 -15.75 3.93 4.63
C ASP A 310 -15.05 3.46 5.92
N GLY A 311 -13.88 4.02 6.24
CA GLY A 311 -13.08 3.62 7.38
C GLY A 311 -12.34 2.30 7.16
N ASN A 312 -12.22 1.82 5.91
CA ASN A 312 -11.36 0.68 5.63
C ASN A 312 -9.91 1.15 5.62
N VAL A 313 -9.06 0.40 6.30
CA VAL A 313 -7.63 0.69 6.40
C VAL A 313 -6.80 -0.28 5.58
N ALA A 314 -5.68 0.19 5.05
CA ALA A 314 -4.69 -0.65 4.38
C ALA A 314 -3.26 -0.18 4.72
N ALA A 315 -2.32 -1.11 4.71
CA ALA A 315 -0.91 -0.85 5.00
C ALA A 315 -0.01 -1.60 4.04
N ALA A 316 1.10 -0.97 3.63
CA ALA A 316 2.12 -1.61 2.80
C ALA A 316 3.52 -1.09 3.13
N VAL A 317 4.52 -1.94 2.89
CA VAL A 317 5.95 -1.66 3.12
C VAL A 317 6.79 -2.28 2.00
N SER A 318 7.91 -1.64 1.65
CA SER A 318 8.86 -2.13 0.64
C SER A 318 10.31 -1.73 0.98
N SER A 319 11.25 -2.64 0.75
CA SER A 319 12.66 -2.49 1.12
C SER A 319 13.60 -3.21 0.15
N GLY A 320 14.79 -2.64 -0.08
CA GLY A 320 15.94 -3.36 -0.66
C GLY A 320 16.72 -4.17 0.38
N GLY A 321 16.43 -4.00 1.67
CA GLY A 321 17.15 -4.64 2.76
C GLY A 321 18.51 -4.00 3.07
N LEU A 322 19.34 -4.72 3.85
CA LEU A 322 20.66 -4.22 4.23
C LEU A 322 21.60 -4.20 3.02
N ALA A 323 22.44 -3.16 2.96
CA ALA A 323 23.59 -3.16 2.06
C ALA A 323 24.52 -4.34 2.35
N MET A 324 25.08 -4.95 1.30
CA MET A 324 25.98 -6.10 1.42
C MET A 324 25.32 -7.31 2.12
N LYS A 325 23.98 -7.43 2.09
CA LYS A 325 23.31 -8.61 2.61
C LYS A 325 23.74 -9.87 1.85
N HIS A 326 23.75 -11.01 2.53
CA HIS A 326 23.88 -12.29 1.84
C HIS A 326 22.71 -12.48 0.86
N PRO A 327 22.95 -12.98 -0.37
CA PRO A 327 21.88 -13.29 -1.31
C PRO A 327 20.81 -14.19 -0.69
N GLY A 328 19.54 -13.91 -0.98
CA GLY A 328 18.42 -14.62 -0.38
C GLY A 328 18.06 -14.20 1.06
N ARG A 329 18.76 -13.23 1.66
CA ARG A 329 18.34 -12.66 2.96
C ARG A 329 17.04 -11.87 2.78
N VAL A 330 16.01 -12.27 3.52
CA VAL A 330 14.69 -11.65 3.59
C VAL A 330 14.55 -10.88 4.91
N GLY A 331 14.17 -9.61 4.83
CA GLY A 331 13.91 -8.75 5.98
C GLY A 331 12.44 -8.70 6.39
N GLN A 332 12.13 -7.78 7.31
CA GLN A 332 10.79 -7.58 7.88
C GLN A 332 9.73 -7.22 6.82
N ALA A 333 10.13 -6.55 5.75
CA ALA A 333 9.20 -6.01 4.75
C ALA A 333 8.46 -7.10 3.96
N ALA A 334 8.88 -8.38 4.04
CA ALA A 334 8.16 -9.50 3.46
C ALA A 334 7.41 -10.36 4.50
N LEU A 335 7.68 -10.16 5.80
CA LEU A 335 7.17 -11.04 6.86
C LEU A 335 5.87 -10.52 7.47
N TYR A 336 4.88 -11.41 7.49
CA TYR A 336 3.56 -11.15 8.09
C TYR A 336 3.68 -10.68 9.54
N GLY A 337 2.98 -9.60 9.88
CA GLY A 337 3.00 -9.00 11.22
C GLY A 337 4.24 -8.18 11.56
N CYS A 338 5.30 -8.22 10.74
CA CYS A 338 6.56 -7.53 11.02
C CYS A 338 6.67 -6.22 10.24
N GLY A 339 6.48 -6.29 8.92
CA GLY A 339 6.64 -5.15 8.02
C GLY A 339 5.46 -4.18 8.04
N CYS A 340 4.25 -4.72 7.91
CA CYS A 340 3.02 -3.94 7.96
C CYS A 340 1.88 -4.75 8.61
N TRP A 341 0.84 -4.03 9.06
CA TRP A 341 -0.40 -4.60 9.57
C TRP A 341 -1.58 -3.71 9.22
N ALA A 342 -2.73 -4.28 8.89
CA ALA A 342 -3.97 -3.56 8.70
C ALA A 342 -5.15 -4.40 9.18
N GLU A 343 -6.01 -3.82 10.00
CA GLU A 343 -7.14 -4.51 10.61
C GLU A 343 -8.27 -3.51 10.88
N ASN A 344 -9.43 -3.72 10.26
CA ASN A 344 -10.62 -2.91 10.54
C ASN A 344 -11.19 -3.21 11.93
N THR A 345 -12.03 -2.30 12.41
CA THR A 345 -12.83 -2.48 13.62
C THR A 345 -13.57 -3.82 13.58
N GLY A 346 -13.50 -4.56 14.67
CA GLY A 346 -14.12 -5.86 14.85
C GLY A 346 -14.62 -6.06 16.28
N VAL A 347 -15.10 -7.26 16.61
CA VAL A 347 -15.67 -7.56 17.95
C VAL A 347 -14.65 -7.33 19.07
N GLN A 348 -13.38 -7.64 18.82
CA GLN A 348 -12.28 -7.48 19.79
C GLN A 348 -11.40 -6.26 19.51
N ASN A 349 -11.62 -5.56 18.40
CA ASN A 349 -10.83 -4.41 17.97
C ASN A 349 -11.73 -3.17 17.88
N PRO A 350 -11.76 -2.32 18.92
CA PRO A 350 -12.57 -1.10 18.90
C PRO A 350 -12.19 -0.14 17.76
N TYR A 351 -10.93 -0.15 17.32
CA TYR A 351 -10.44 0.75 16.28
C TYR A 351 -9.95 0.01 15.05
N SER A 352 -10.17 0.64 13.88
CA SER A 352 -9.48 0.23 12.66
C SER A 352 -8.06 0.77 12.73
N THR A 353 -7.05 -0.08 12.53
CA THR A 353 -5.64 0.28 12.68
C THR A 353 -4.80 -0.16 11.48
N ALA A 354 -3.86 0.67 11.08
CA ALA A 354 -2.87 0.36 10.06
C ALA A 354 -1.47 0.80 10.52
N VAL A 355 -0.47 -0.04 10.26
CA VAL A 355 0.92 0.14 10.72
C VAL A 355 1.89 -0.22 9.60
N SER A 356 2.95 0.56 9.43
CA SER A 356 4.10 0.25 8.56
C SER A 356 5.41 0.55 9.27
N THR A 357 6.42 -0.30 9.09
CA THR A 357 7.68 -0.25 9.84
C THR A 357 8.91 0.02 8.98
N SER A 358 9.97 0.52 9.60
CA SER A 358 11.25 0.85 8.98
C SER A 358 12.39 0.69 9.99
N GLY A 359 13.63 0.50 9.54
CA GLY A 359 14.80 0.33 10.42
C GLY A 359 15.52 -1.00 10.24
N CYS A 360 16.10 -1.52 11.31
CA CYS A 360 16.83 -2.80 11.29
C CYS A 360 15.84 -3.97 11.17
N GLY A 361 15.91 -4.69 10.05
CA GLY A 361 14.99 -5.80 9.75
C GLY A 361 14.94 -6.84 10.86
N GLU A 362 16.09 -7.28 11.38
CA GLU A 362 16.18 -8.28 12.44
C GLU A 362 15.49 -7.83 13.73
N HIS A 363 15.61 -6.54 14.09
CA HIS A 363 14.95 -6.01 15.28
C HIS A 363 13.44 -6.05 15.14
N LEU A 364 12.93 -5.62 13.98
CA LEU A 364 11.51 -5.54 13.67
C LEU A 364 10.86 -6.94 13.54
N VAL A 365 11.61 -7.92 13.01
CA VAL A 365 11.16 -9.31 12.90
C VAL A 365 11.07 -9.97 14.27
N ARG A 366 12.13 -9.84 15.10
CA ARG A 366 12.20 -10.49 16.42
C ARG A 366 11.13 -9.98 17.40
N THR A 367 10.56 -8.81 17.15
CA THR A 367 9.50 -8.21 17.97
C THR A 367 8.13 -8.19 17.31
N ILE A 368 8.00 -8.60 16.04
CA ILE A 368 6.74 -8.58 15.28
C ILE A 368 6.08 -7.18 15.38
N LEU A 369 6.90 -6.15 15.18
CA LEU A 369 6.59 -4.80 15.67
C LEU A 369 5.28 -4.22 15.10
N ALA A 370 4.98 -4.45 13.82
CA ALA A 370 3.77 -3.89 13.20
C ALA A 370 2.49 -4.37 13.90
N ARG A 371 2.40 -5.68 14.16
CA ARG A 371 1.27 -6.28 14.85
C ARG A 371 1.22 -5.86 16.32
N GLU A 372 2.36 -5.85 17.02
CA GLU A 372 2.40 -5.40 18.43
C GLU A 372 1.93 -3.95 18.59
N CYS A 373 2.30 -3.06 17.67
CA CYS A 373 1.78 -1.68 17.66
C CYS A 373 0.27 -1.63 17.42
N SER A 374 -0.27 -2.40 16.46
CA SER A 374 -1.71 -2.45 16.19
C SER A 374 -2.51 -2.96 17.41
N LEU A 375 -1.99 -3.96 18.12
CA LEU A 375 -2.59 -4.47 19.36
C LEU A 375 -2.57 -3.42 20.47
N ALA A 376 -1.45 -2.71 20.66
CA ALA A 376 -1.34 -1.65 21.66
C ALA A 376 -2.32 -0.49 21.39
N LEU A 377 -2.52 -0.13 20.12
CA LEU A 377 -3.39 0.98 19.70
C LEU A 377 -4.89 0.74 19.96
N GLN A 378 -5.28 -0.45 20.43
CA GLN A 378 -6.64 -0.71 20.90
C GLN A 378 -6.94 -0.09 22.28
N ALA A 379 -5.91 0.34 23.02
CA ALA A 379 -6.06 1.11 24.25
C ALA A 379 -6.62 2.51 23.98
N GLU A 380 -7.20 3.19 24.97
CA GLU A 380 -7.84 4.50 24.79
C GLU A 380 -6.85 5.60 24.31
N ASP A 381 -5.70 5.73 24.96
CA ASP A 381 -4.67 6.71 24.61
C ASP A 381 -3.67 6.13 23.58
N ALA A 382 -3.81 6.51 22.31
CA ALA A 382 -2.93 6.04 21.24
C ALA A 382 -1.48 6.47 21.42
N HIS A 383 -1.25 7.69 21.93
CA HIS A 383 0.11 8.22 22.06
C HIS A 383 0.86 7.46 23.15
N GLN A 384 0.24 7.31 24.32
CA GLN A 384 0.83 6.58 25.42
C GLN A 384 1.02 5.09 25.09
N ALA A 385 0.03 4.46 24.46
CA ALA A 385 0.13 3.05 24.07
C ALA A 385 1.25 2.78 23.06
N LEU A 386 1.43 3.67 22.08
CA LEU A 386 2.53 3.55 21.12
C LEU A 386 3.89 3.77 21.80
N LEU A 387 4.00 4.78 22.66
CA LEU A 387 5.22 5.06 23.41
C LEU A 387 5.65 3.86 24.27
N GLU A 388 4.71 3.29 25.02
CA GLU A 388 4.96 2.10 25.85
C GLU A 388 5.32 0.87 25.01
N SER A 389 4.72 0.70 23.83
CA SER A 389 5.09 -0.38 22.92
C SER A 389 6.53 -0.21 22.42
N MET A 390 6.91 1.00 21.98
CA MET A 390 8.27 1.30 21.53
C MET A 390 9.31 1.19 22.66
N GLN A 391 8.96 1.54 23.90
CA GLN A 391 9.85 1.42 25.05
C GLN A 391 9.96 -0.01 25.56
N ASN A 392 8.84 -0.69 25.81
CA ASN A 392 8.81 -1.96 26.54
C ASN A 392 8.85 -3.17 25.61
N LYS A 393 8.15 -3.11 24.47
CA LYS A 393 8.07 -4.22 23.51
C LYS A 393 9.13 -4.17 22.42
N PHE A 394 9.78 -3.01 22.24
CA PHE A 394 10.87 -2.84 21.28
C PHE A 394 12.24 -2.60 21.95
N ILE A 395 12.50 -1.44 22.56
CA ILE A 395 13.81 -1.16 23.19
C ILE A 395 14.10 -2.14 24.34
N GLY A 396 13.16 -2.27 25.29
CA GLY A 396 13.26 -3.16 26.45
C GLY A 396 12.90 -4.62 26.14
N SER A 397 12.81 -5.00 24.87
CA SER A 397 12.39 -6.34 24.48
C SER A 397 13.43 -7.39 24.90
N PRO A 398 13.04 -8.46 25.61
CA PRO A 398 13.95 -9.57 25.89
C PRO A 398 14.48 -10.23 24.62
N PHE A 399 13.72 -10.15 23.51
CA PHE A 399 14.14 -10.67 22.22
C PHE A 399 15.33 -9.90 21.62
N LEU A 400 15.62 -8.68 22.09
CA LEU A 400 16.71 -7.83 21.60
C LEU A 400 17.75 -7.51 22.69
N ALA A 401 17.75 -8.25 23.80
CA ALA A 401 18.61 -7.96 24.95
C ALA A 401 20.13 -8.00 24.67
N ASN A 402 20.54 -8.63 23.57
CA ASN A 402 21.95 -8.75 23.15
C ASN A 402 22.37 -7.70 22.11
N GLU A 403 21.47 -6.80 21.72
CA GLU A 403 21.76 -5.76 20.73
C GLU A 403 22.13 -4.45 21.44
N ASP A 404 23.25 -3.85 21.07
CA ASP A 404 23.73 -2.61 21.71
C ASP A 404 22.90 -1.36 21.35
N SER A 405 22.19 -1.40 20.22
CA SER A 405 21.41 -0.28 19.69
C SER A 405 20.17 -0.78 18.94
N ILE A 406 18.98 -0.46 19.46
CA ILE A 406 17.71 -0.96 18.92
C ILE A 406 17.12 0.02 17.91
N LEU A 407 17.42 -0.18 16.62
CA LEU A 407 17.04 0.75 15.55
C LEU A 407 15.74 0.34 14.84
N GLY A 408 14.70 1.18 14.93
CA GLY A 408 13.42 0.99 14.26
C GLY A 408 12.54 2.23 14.29
N GLY A 409 11.53 2.25 13.44
CA GLY A 409 10.50 3.27 13.39
C GLY A 409 9.22 2.77 12.76
N VAL A 410 8.12 3.41 13.09
CA VAL A 410 6.77 3.04 12.68
C VAL A 410 5.96 4.28 12.34
N ILE A 411 5.11 4.16 11.32
CA ILE A 411 3.95 5.03 11.15
C ILE A 411 2.70 4.24 11.53
N VAL A 412 1.76 4.90 12.20
CA VAL A 412 0.51 4.30 12.62
C VAL A 412 -0.68 5.20 12.31
N LEU A 413 -1.80 4.57 12.01
CA LEU A 413 -3.09 5.18 11.80
C LEU A 413 -4.10 4.41 12.62
N ARG A 414 -4.93 5.13 13.35
CA ARG A 414 -6.07 4.60 14.09
C ARG A 414 -7.30 5.39 13.69
N SER A 415 -8.40 4.71 13.40
CA SER A 415 -9.67 5.37 13.09
C SER A 415 -10.88 4.72 13.72
N CYS A 416 -11.86 5.53 14.08
CA CYS A 416 -13.18 5.10 14.52
C CYS A 416 -14.28 5.97 13.90
N ARG A 417 -15.49 5.41 13.80
CA ARG A 417 -16.69 6.15 13.38
C ARG A 417 -17.28 6.88 14.57
N CYS A 418 -17.53 8.18 14.42
CA CYS A 418 -18.26 8.97 15.41
C CYS A 418 -19.72 9.18 14.95
N SER A 419 -20.69 8.84 15.80
CA SER A 419 -22.07 9.29 15.63
C SER A 419 -22.27 10.64 16.33
N SER A 420 -22.65 11.70 15.61
CA SER A 420 -23.09 12.93 16.27
C SER A 420 -24.50 12.73 16.84
N LYS A 421 -24.61 12.55 18.16
CA LYS A 421 -25.89 12.77 18.85
C LYS A 421 -26.07 14.27 19.06
N LEU A 422 -26.66 14.97 18.08
CA LEU A 422 -27.45 16.20 18.29
C LEU A 422 -28.18 16.56 16.98
N ASP A 423 -29.51 16.55 17.06
CA ASP A 423 -30.53 17.17 16.21
C ASP A 423 -30.71 16.78 14.73
N SER A 424 -31.87 16.17 14.48
CA SER A 424 -32.70 16.09 13.26
C SER A 424 -32.05 15.91 11.87
N THR A 425 -32.42 14.78 11.25
CA THR A 425 -32.58 14.51 9.80
C THR A 425 -31.37 14.27 8.91
N ASN A 426 -30.12 14.44 9.36
CA ASN A 426 -28.94 14.04 8.56
C ASN A 426 -27.86 13.42 9.47
N ASP A 427 -27.86 12.08 9.61
CA ASP A 427 -26.83 11.32 10.32
C ASP A 427 -25.47 11.46 9.61
N LYS A 428 -24.72 12.52 9.93
CA LYS A 428 -23.34 12.68 9.45
C LYS A 428 -22.43 11.74 10.21
N GLN A 429 -22.10 10.59 9.61
CA GLN A 429 -21.00 9.76 10.10
C GLN A 429 -19.67 10.41 9.72
N ALA A 430 -18.95 10.90 10.73
CA ALA A 430 -17.58 11.38 10.59
C ALA A 430 -16.61 10.27 11.04
N LEU A 431 -15.46 10.18 10.37
CA LEU A 431 -14.34 9.35 10.83
C LEU A 431 -13.38 10.24 11.60
N LEU A 432 -13.09 9.84 12.84
CA LEU A 432 -11.96 10.39 13.58
C LEU A 432 -10.73 9.55 13.24
N VAL A 433 -9.68 10.21 12.75
CA VAL A 433 -8.40 9.59 12.40
C VAL A 433 -7.33 10.17 13.30
N GLU A 434 -6.68 9.32 14.09
CA GLU A 434 -5.45 9.62 14.79
C GLU A 434 -4.29 9.03 14.01
N PHE A 435 -3.23 9.80 13.81
CA PHE A 435 -2.04 9.36 13.10
C PHE A 435 -0.81 9.74 13.89
N LEU A 436 0.13 8.80 14.02
CA LEU A 436 1.36 9.01 14.76
C LEU A 436 2.54 8.41 13.99
N TRP A 437 3.73 8.90 14.31
CA TRP A 437 4.97 8.25 13.94
C TRP A 437 5.87 8.19 15.16
N SER A 438 6.65 7.12 15.26
CA SER A 438 7.62 6.95 16.33
C SER A 438 8.86 6.23 15.82
N HIS A 439 10.03 6.61 16.33
CA HIS A 439 11.28 5.95 15.96
C HIS A 439 12.34 6.06 17.05
N THR A 440 13.28 5.13 17.01
CA THR A 440 14.49 5.09 17.85
C THR A 440 15.75 5.44 17.06
N THR A 441 15.64 5.55 15.74
CA THR A 441 16.72 5.99 14.84
C THR A 441 16.98 7.48 14.96
N GLU A 442 18.08 7.99 14.39
CA GLU A 442 18.39 9.43 14.44
C GLU A 442 17.27 10.30 13.86
N SER A 443 16.67 9.85 12.75
CA SER A 443 15.55 10.53 12.13
C SER A 443 14.65 9.60 11.32
N MET A 444 13.45 10.08 11.02
CA MET A 444 12.49 9.42 10.14
C MET A 444 11.78 10.45 9.25
N CYS A 445 11.77 10.23 7.93
CA CYS A 445 11.03 11.10 7.02
C CYS A 445 9.59 10.62 6.88
N VAL A 446 8.64 11.50 7.14
CA VAL A 446 7.20 11.23 7.03
C VAL A 446 6.50 12.25 6.16
N GLY A 447 5.42 11.84 5.52
CA GLY A 447 4.49 12.75 4.85
C GLY A 447 3.05 12.29 5.05
N TYR A 448 2.14 13.24 5.18
CA TYR A 448 0.72 12.93 5.37
C TYR A 448 -0.17 13.94 4.66
N MET A 449 -1.38 13.48 4.32
CA MET A 449 -2.35 14.29 3.60
C MET A 449 -3.77 13.80 3.89
N SER A 450 -4.68 14.74 4.15
CA SER A 450 -6.12 14.52 4.05
C SER A 450 -6.60 14.92 2.66
N ALA A 451 -7.56 14.19 2.12
CA ALA A 451 -8.24 14.55 0.87
C ALA A 451 -8.92 15.93 0.95
N GLN A 452 -9.26 16.39 2.16
CA GLN A 452 -9.90 17.69 2.41
C GLN A 452 -8.90 18.86 2.52
N ASP A 453 -7.68 18.60 3.00
CA ASP A 453 -6.64 19.64 3.21
C ASP A 453 -6.00 20.16 1.91
N GLY A 454 -6.15 19.42 0.79
CA GLY A 454 -5.66 19.81 -0.53
C GLY A 454 -4.14 19.85 -0.71
N LYS A 455 -3.34 19.78 0.36
CA LYS A 455 -1.87 19.84 0.31
C LYS A 455 -1.19 18.86 1.27
N ALA A 456 -0.27 18.06 0.73
CA ALA A 456 0.57 17.16 1.52
C ALA A 456 1.56 17.93 2.41
N LYS A 457 1.66 17.51 3.67
CA LYS A 457 2.65 17.95 4.66
C LYS A 457 3.77 16.91 4.71
N ALA A 458 5.02 17.35 4.90
CA ALA A 458 6.15 16.44 5.07
C ALA A 458 7.14 16.97 6.10
N HIS A 459 7.64 16.06 6.92
CA HIS A 459 8.42 16.36 8.11
C HIS A 459 9.58 15.36 8.23
N ILE A 460 10.70 15.81 8.81
CA ILE A 460 11.81 14.93 9.21
C ILE A 460 11.79 14.94 10.71
N SER A 461 11.23 13.89 11.30
CA SER A 461 11.24 13.69 12.74
C SER A 461 12.67 13.36 13.16
N ARG A 462 13.14 13.93 14.26
CA ARG A 462 14.48 13.75 14.79
C ARG A 462 14.41 13.49 16.27
N LEU A 463 15.34 12.69 16.78
CA LEU A 463 15.49 12.53 18.22
C LEU A 463 15.78 13.89 18.89
N PRO A 464 15.24 14.14 20.10
CA PRO A 464 15.51 15.36 20.84
C PRO A 464 17.00 15.56 21.14
N PRO A 465 17.47 16.80 21.37
CA PRO A 465 18.84 17.06 21.80
C PRO A 465 19.20 16.26 23.06
N GLY A 466 20.32 15.52 23.02
CA GLY A 466 20.79 14.68 24.12
C GLY A 466 20.22 13.25 24.15
N ALA A 467 19.23 12.93 23.32
CA ALA A 467 18.75 11.57 23.16
C ALA A 467 19.74 10.70 22.36
N VAL A 468 19.80 9.41 22.66
CA VAL A 468 20.75 8.46 22.06
C VAL A 468 20.00 7.52 21.11
N ALA A 469 20.45 7.47 19.85
CA ALA A 469 19.86 6.58 18.85
C ALA A 469 19.96 5.11 19.29
N GLY A 470 18.83 4.41 19.18
CA GLY A 470 18.64 3.03 19.60
C GLY A 470 18.44 2.80 21.10
N GLN A 471 18.44 3.87 21.90
CA GLN A 471 18.15 3.81 23.35
C GLN A 471 17.04 4.77 23.78
N SER A 472 16.63 5.68 22.90
CA SER A 472 15.59 6.68 23.12
C SER A 472 14.49 6.57 22.07
N VAL A 473 13.32 7.13 22.37
CA VAL A 473 12.17 7.15 21.47
C VAL A 473 11.80 8.59 21.15
N ALA A 474 11.62 8.91 19.86
CA ALA A 474 10.83 10.06 19.41
C ALA A 474 9.43 9.59 19.05
N ILE A 475 8.42 10.39 19.39
CA ILE A 475 7.03 10.16 19.03
C ILE A 475 6.34 11.50 18.79
N GLU A 476 5.59 11.59 17.71
CA GLU A 476 4.75 12.74 17.38
C GLU A 476 3.49 12.24 16.67
N GLY A 477 2.46 13.07 16.59
CA GLY A 477 1.23 12.71 15.91
C GLY A 477 0.24 13.86 15.81
N GLY A 478 -0.95 13.54 15.31
CA GLY A 478 -2.05 14.49 15.17
C GLY A 478 -3.38 13.79 14.95
N VAL A 479 -4.41 14.62 14.79
CA VAL A 479 -5.78 14.18 14.54
C VAL A 479 -6.30 14.81 13.26
N CYS A 480 -7.12 14.05 12.53
CA CYS A 480 -7.83 14.49 11.35
C CYS A 480 -9.27 13.99 11.44
N ARG A 481 -10.24 14.85 11.17
CA ARG A 481 -11.64 14.48 11.08
C ARG A 481 -12.01 14.41 9.61
N LEU A 482 -12.39 13.23 9.12
CA LEU A 482 -12.89 13.07 7.75
C LEU A 482 -14.41 13.14 7.78
N GLU A 483 -14.96 14.08 7.03
CA GLU A 483 -16.39 14.31 6.93
C GLU A 483 -16.84 13.98 5.51
N SER A 484 -17.76 13.02 5.36
CA SER A 484 -18.40 12.76 4.07
C SER A 484 -19.11 14.03 3.60
N PRO A 485 -18.87 14.50 2.37
CA PRO A 485 -19.52 15.74 1.92
C PRO A 485 -21.02 15.47 1.75
N LEU A 486 -21.86 16.43 2.15
CA LEU A 486 -23.34 16.37 2.21
C LEU A 486 -24.00 15.80 0.93
N CYS A 487 -24.60 14.60 0.99
CA CYS A 487 -25.41 14.02 -0.09
C CYS A 487 -26.51 14.95 -0.60
#